data_AF-A0A662KZE4-F1
#
_entry.id   AF-A0A662KZE4-F1
#
_cell.length_a   1.000
_cell.length_b   1.000
_cell.length_c   1.000
_cell.angle_alpha   90.00
_cell.angle_beta   90.00
_cell.angle_gamma   90.00
#
_symmetry.space_group_name_H-M   'P 1'
#
loop_
_entity.id
_entity.type
_entity.pdbx_description
1 polymer ?
#
loop_
_entity_poly.entity_id
_entity_poly.type
_entity_poly.pdbx_seq_one_letter_code
_entity_poly.pdbx_strand_id
1 'polypeptide(L)'
;MTIKIEYKNGINRLLNAYASVIEEEVEKGIEWRDKIEKGTLSDADHKNLLKDICAQLHVQGRGARGVKTQINKIEKRIGGWSIENIEKNLHNLGMSSKKIQKLKDIIEYLKTNSINKWIIELHNDNKSIPRMGPKSDDDFLKSHGFYEHIPVDRHTQRFLFRTGIIHWYLKRNNDDVLILFRGDYEKKYKSFQKIIVVFCEEFCDNIYVHTPNGKLRLAENPGILDIVIWRHCGEDENWGCRNICGNRPICNKCVFKEACLWYLLG
;
A
#
# COMPACT_ATOMS: atom_id res chain seq x y z
N MET A 1 34.29 12.22 -3.14
CA MET A 1 33.32 12.98 -3.95
C MET A 1 31.96 12.82 -3.30
N THR A 2 31.36 13.90 -2.77
CA THR A 2 30.03 13.82 -2.14
C THR A 2 28.98 13.93 -3.25
N ILE A 3 28.36 12.82 -3.62
CA ILE A 3 27.24 12.83 -4.57
C ILE A 3 26.05 13.47 -3.86
N LYS A 4 25.67 14.69 -4.28
CA LYS A 4 24.43 15.32 -3.83
C LYS A 4 23.29 14.81 -4.71
N ILE A 5 22.37 14.05 -4.13
CA ILE A 5 21.23 13.48 -4.84
C ILE A 5 20.04 14.43 -4.77
N GLU A 6 19.53 14.86 -5.92
CA GLU A 6 18.40 15.80 -6.01
C GLU A 6 17.05 15.04 -5.95
N TYR A 7 16.76 14.45 -4.79
CA TYR A 7 15.59 13.58 -4.58
C TYR A 7 14.26 14.25 -4.93
N LYS A 8 14.07 15.51 -4.52
CA LYS A 8 12.85 16.29 -4.78
C LYS A 8 12.50 16.36 -6.26
N ASN A 9 13.50 16.67 -7.11
CA ASN A 9 13.34 16.69 -8.56
C ASN A 9 13.04 15.31 -9.13
N GLY A 10 13.71 14.28 -8.61
CA GLY A 10 13.42 12.88 -8.95
C GLY A 10 11.96 12.50 -8.66
N ILE A 11 11.46 12.83 -7.47
CA ILE A 11 10.08 12.52 -7.05
C ILE A 11 9.08 13.26 -7.92
N ASN A 12 9.29 14.56 -8.20
CA ASN A 12 8.42 15.31 -9.11
C ASN A 12 8.34 14.66 -10.51
N ARG A 13 9.48 14.26 -11.09
CA ARG A 13 9.51 13.55 -12.38
C ARG A 13 8.78 12.22 -12.31
N LEU A 14 8.91 11.50 -11.20
CA LEU A 14 8.23 10.24 -10.99
C LEU A 14 6.71 10.46 -10.91
N LEU A 15 6.23 11.36 -10.07
CA LEU A 15 4.80 11.71 -9.96
C LEU A 15 4.22 12.12 -11.32
N ASN A 16 4.90 13.01 -12.05
CA ASN A 16 4.45 13.46 -13.36
C ASN A 16 4.36 12.30 -14.37
N ALA A 17 5.31 11.36 -14.34
CA ALA A 17 5.29 10.21 -15.23
C ALA A 17 4.12 9.25 -14.96
N TYR A 18 3.48 9.31 -13.80
CA TYR A 18 2.36 8.47 -13.38
C TYR A 18 1.10 9.28 -13.02
N ALA A 19 1.04 10.57 -13.39
CA ALA A 19 0.01 11.50 -12.94
C ALA A 19 -1.42 10.98 -13.18
N SER A 20 -1.71 10.44 -14.35
CA SER A 20 -3.05 9.93 -14.68
C SER A 20 -3.50 8.78 -13.77
N VAL A 21 -2.57 7.89 -13.40
CA VAL A 21 -2.88 6.74 -12.52
C VAL A 21 -3.03 7.22 -11.08
N ILE A 22 -2.22 8.18 -10.66
CA ILE A 22 -2.32 8.79 -9.33
C ILE A 22 -3.67 9.49 -9.21
N GLU A 23 -4.05 10.30 -10.20
CA GLU A 23 -5.32 11.03 -10.22
C GLU A 23 -6.51 10.07 -10.08
N GLU A 24 -6.58 9.03 -10.92
CA GLU A 24 -7.66 8.04 -10.87
C GLU A 24 -7.74 7.29 -9.53
N GLU A 25 -6.60 6.83 -8.98
CA GLU A 25 -6.60 6.10 -7.71
C GLU A 25 -6.88 7.00 -6.51
N VAL A 26 -6.34 8.23 -6.53
CA VAL A 26 -6.53 9.21 -5.45
C VAL A 26 -7.97 9.69 -5.40
N GLU A 27 -8.58 9.97 -6.55
CA GLU A 27 -9.99 10.35 -6.63
C GLU A 27 -10.90 9.26 -6.04
N LYS A 28 -10.75 8.01 -6.49
CA LYS A 28 -11.54 6.88 -5.98
C LYS A 28 -11.34 6.66 -4.48
N GLY A 29 -10.09 6.78 -4.00
CA GLY A 29 -9.84 6.60 -2.56
C GLY A 29 -10.44 7.72 -1.72
N ILE A 30 -10.43 8.97 -2.19
CA ILE A 30 -11.11 10.08 -1.50
C ILE A 30 -12.61 9.83 -1.39
N GLU A 31 -13.26 9.36 -2.46
CA GLU A 31 -14.68 8.99 -2.40
C GLU A 31 -14.94 7.89 -1.38
N TRP A 32 -14.08 6.87 -1.33
CA TRP A 32 -14.18 5.79 -0.35
C TRP A 32 -14.03 6.31 1.08
N ARG A 33 -12.98 7.10 1.35
CA ARG A 33 -12.74 7.68 2.67
C ARG A 33 -13.92 8.53 3.13
N ASP A 34 -14.45 9.37 2.26
CA ASP A 34 -15.59 10.24 2.56
C ASP A 34 -16.82 9.43 2.98
N LYS A 35 -17.17 8.38 2.22
CA LYS A 35 -18.28 7.47 2.56
C LYS A 35 -18.03 6.73 3.88
N ILE A 36 -16.79 6.31 4.13
CA ILE A 36 -16.40 5.58 5.34
C ILE A 36 -16.51 6.47 6.56
N GLU A 37 -15.94 7.67 6.52
CA GLU A 37 -15.91 8.62 7.64
C GLU A 37 -17.32 9.19 7.94
N LYS A 38 -18.14 9.44 6.92
CA LYS A 38 -19.51 9.93 7.09
C LYS A 38 -20.53 8.84 7.44
N GLY A 39 -20.16 7.56 7.35
CA GLY A 39 -21.09 6.46 7.60
C GLY A 39 -22.16 6.30 6.51
N THR A 40 -21.89 6.70 5.27
CA THR A 40 -22.86 6.73 4.16
C THR A 40 -22.66 5.59 3.15
N LEU A 41 -22.12 4.45 3.60
CA LEU A 41 -21.88 3.29 2.74
C LEU A 41 -23.20 2.65 2.32
N SER A 42 -23.38 2.44 1.02
CA SER A 42 -24.48 1.65 0.47
C SER A 42 -24.28 0.14 0.69
N ASP A 43 -25.31 -0.66 0.46
CA ASP A 43 -25.19 -2.13 0.48
C ASP A 43 -24.13 -2.64 -0.51
N ALA A 44 -24.02 -2.00 -1.68
CA ALA A 44 -23.00 -2.34 -2.67
C ALA A 44 -21.59 -2.00 -2.18
N ASP A 45 -21.43 -0.89 -1.47
CA ASP A 45 -20.15 -0.51 -0.87
C ASP A 45 -19.72 -1.53 0.20
N HIS A 46 -20.65 -1.95 1.08
CA HIS A 46 -20.38 -3.00 2.07
C HIS A 46 -19.92 -4.32 1.43
N LYS A 47 -20.57 -4.74 0.34
CA LYS A 47 -20.19 -5.94 -0.42
C LYS A 47 -18.77 -5.82 -0.99
N ASN A 48 -18.43 -4.66 -1.53
CA ASN A 48 -17.10 -4.39 -2.07
C ASN A 48 -16.02 -4.40 -0.98
N LEU A 49 -16.29 -3.79 0.19
CA LEU A 49 -15.34 -3.82 1.31
C LEU A 49 -15.11 -5.24 1.84
N LEU A 50 -16.16 -6.06 1.96
CA LEU A 50 -16.01 -7.48 2.35
C LEU A 50 -15.19 -8.28 1.33
N LYS A 51 -15.42 -8.02 0.04
CA LYS A 51 -14.62 -8.59 -1.04
C LYS A 51 -13.15 -8.19 -0.92
N ASP A 52 -12.88 -6.93 -0.61
CA ASP A 52 -11.51 -6.41 -0.52
C ASP A 52 -10.78 -6.94 0.72
N ILE A 53 -11.46 -7.09 1.87
CA ILE A 53 -10.91 -7.80 3.05
C ILE A 53 -10.50 -9.23 2.67
N CYS A 54 -11.39 -9.97 1.99
CA CYS A 54 -11.10 -11.33 1.55
C CYS A 54 -9.95 -11.36 0.54
N ALA A 55 -9.92 -10.41 -0.41
CA ALA A 55 -8.86 -10.30 -1.41
C ALA A 55 -7.50 -10.04 -0.74
N GLN A 56 -7.44 -9.09 0.19
CA GLN A 56 -6.23 -8.74 0.92
C GLN A 56 -5.65 -9.95 1.65
N LEU A 57 -6.47 -10.72 2.35
CA LEU A 57 -6.02 -11.95 3.02
C LEU A 57 -5.62 -13.05 2.02
N HIS A 58 -6.39 -13.27 0.96
CA HIS A 58 -6.13 -14.33 0.00
C HIS A 58 -4.82 -14.11 -0.76
N VAL A 59 -4.61 -12.89 -1.24
CA VAL A 59 -3.56 -12.53 -2.20
C VAL A 59 -2.20 -12.29 -1.53
N GLN A 60 -2.11 -12.21 -0.20
CA GLN A 60 -0.81 -12.08 0.49
C GLN A 60 0.21 -13.12 -0.05
N GLY A 61 1.29 -12.62 -0.63
CA GLY A 61 2.40 -13.40 -1.19
C GLY A 61 2.22 -13.88 -2.64
N ARG A 62 1.15 -13.48 -3.34
CA ARG A 62 0.88 -13.84 -4.74
C ARG A 62 1.08 -12.64 -5.67
N GLY A 63 1.47 -12.90 -6.92
CA GLY A 63 1.52 -11.87 -7.96
C GLY A 63 0.10 -11.42 -8.38
N ALA A 64 -0.02 -10.21 -8.90
CA ALA A 64 -1.31 -9.63 -9.33
C ALA A 64 -2.03 -10.47 -10.41
N ARG A 65 -1.28 -11.26 -11.18
CA ARG A 65 -1.80 -12.16 -12.20
C ARG A 65 -2.72 -13.23 -11.59
N GLY A 66 -4.00 -13.18 -11.96
CA GLY A 66 -5.01 -14.16 -11.54
C GLY A 66 -5.75 -13.83 -10.24
N VAL A 67 -5.49 -12.67 -9.62
CA VAL A 67 -6.24 -12.19 -8.44
C VAL A 67 -7.72 -12.08 -8.75
N LYS A 68 -8.09 -11.42 -9.86
CA LYS A 68 -9.49 -11.31 -10.32
C LYS A 68 -10.15 -12.68 -10.47
N THR A 69 -9.45 -13.64 -11.09
CA THR A 69 -9.94 -15.01 -11.25
C THR A 69 -10.14 -15.72 -9.90
N GLN A 70 -9.26 -15.49 -8.93
CA GLN A 70 -9.37 -16.06 -7.58
C GLN A 70 -10.54 -15.46 -6.81
N ILE A 71 -10.71 -14.13 -6.85
CA ILE A 71 -11.82 -13.44 -6.21
C ILE A 71 -13.15 -13.90 -6.81
N ASN A 72 -13.26 -14.00 -8.14
CA ASN A 72 -14.47 -14.52 -8.79
C ASN A 72 -14.76 -15.98 -8.41
N LYS A 73 -13.71 -16.80 -8.21
CA LYS A 73 -13.88 -18.17 -7.70
C LYS A 73 -14.37 -18.18 -6.25
N ILE A 74 -13.89 -17.26 -5.42
CA ILE A 74 -14.36 -17.11 -4.04
C ILE A 74 -15.84 -16.71 -4.04
N GLU A 75 -16.20 -15.68 -4.80
CA GLU A 75 -17.59 -15.20 -4.89
C GLU A 75 -18.57 -16.31 -5.29
N LYS A 76 -18.20 -17.12 -6.29
CA LYS A 76 -18.98 -18.30 -6.70
C LYS A 76 -19.14 -19.33 -5.61
N ARG A 77 -18.13 -19.52 -4.75
CA ARG A 77 -18.19 -20.50 -3.64
C ARG A 77 -19.03 -20.00 -2.48
N ILE A 78 -18.98 -18.70 -2.18
CA ILE A 78 -19.72 -18.13 -1.05
C ILE A 78 -21.17 -17.78 -1.40
N GLY A 79 -21.50 -17.64 -2.69
CA GLY A 79 -22.85 -17.28 -3.14
C GLY A 79 -23.15 -15.79 -3.05
N GLY A 80 -22.12 -14.94 -3.14
CA GLY A 80 -22.20 -13.49 -3.00
C GLY A 80 -21.63 -12.97 -1.68
N TRP A 81 -21.20 -11.70 -1.69
CA TRP A 81 -20.52 -11.07 -0.56
C TRP A 81 -21.52 -10.68 0.54
N SER A 82 -21.55 -11.44 1.63
CA SER A 82 -22.21 -11.06 2.88
C SER A 82 -21.46 -11.69 4.05
N ILE A 83 -21.65 -11.14 5.25
CA ILE A 83 -21.04 -11.67 6.48
C ILE A 83 -21.43 -13.15 6.67
N GLU A 84 -22.72 -13.46 6.51
CA GLU A 84 -23.28 -14.80 6.70
C GLU A 84 -22.75 -15.79 5.66
N ASN A 85 -22.66 -15.36 4.40
CA ASN A 85 -22.17 -16.19 3.31
C ASN A 85 -20.68 -16.50 3.47
N ILE A 86 -19.88 -15.51 3.86
CA ILE A 86 -18.45 -15.71 4.15
C ILE A 86 -18.29 -16.65 5.33
N GLU A 87 -18.99 -16.41 6.44
CA GLU A 87 -18.93 -17.23 7.66
C GLU A 87 -19.23 -18.71 7.38
N LYS A 88 -20.34 -18.99 6.67
CA LYS A 88 -20.74 -20.36 6.30
C LYS A 88 -19.72 -21.07 5.42
N ASN A 89 -18.95 -20.32 4.63
CA ASN A 89 -18.06 -20.86 3.60
C ASN A 89 -16.57 -20.66 3.88
N LEU A 90 -16.17 -20.28 5.11
CA LEU A 90 -14.78 -20.01 5.49
C LEU A 90 -13.81 -21.12 5.03
N HIS A 91 -14.17 -22.38 5.24
CA HIS A 91 -13.36 -23.54 4.88
C HIS A 91 -13.18 -23.74 3.36
N ASN A 92 -14.03 -23.14 2.53
CA ASN A 92 -14.03 -23.29 1.07
C ASN A 92 -13.29 -22.15 0.34
N LEU A 93 -12.71 -21.19 1.06
CA LEU A 93 -12.06 -20.01 0.46
C LEU A 93 -10.67 -20.29 -0.12
N GLY A 94 -10.11 -21.48 0.09
CA GLY A 94 -8.78 -21.85 -0.43
C GLY A 94 -7.63 -21.02 0.18
N MET A 95 -7.80 -20.54 1.40
CA MET A 95 -6.78 -19.85 2.19
C MET A 95 -6.13 -20.82 3.19
N SER A 96 -4.95 -20.46 3.72
CA SER A 96 -4.35 -21.21 4.83
C SER A 96 -5.17 -21.07 6.11
N SER A 97 -5.05 -22.02 7.03
CA SER A 97 -5.74 -22.00 8.34
C SER A 97 -5.52 -20.69 9.09
N LYS A 98 -4.29 -20.16 9.11
CA LYS A 98 -3.96 -18.88 9.74
C LYS A 98 -4.72 -17.70 9.13
N LYS A 99 -4.88 -17.68 7.80
CA LYS A 99 -5.62 -16.62 7.09
C LYS A 99 -7.13 -16.77 7.32
N ILE A 100 -7.64 -18.00 7.35
CA ILE A 100 -9.03 -18.29 7.70
C ILE A 100 -9.35 -17.83 9.11
N GLN A 101 -8.47 -18.09 10.08
CA GLN A 101 -8.68 -17.65 11.46
C GLN A 101 -8.77 -16.12 11.53
N LYS A 102 -7.85 -15.39 10.90
CA LYS A 102 -7.93 -13.92 10.83
C LYS A 102 -9.23 -13.42 10.21
N LEU A 103 -9.65 -14.03 9.10
CA LEU A 103 -10.92 -13.66 8.47
C LEU A 103 -12.09 -13.94 9.40
N LYS A 104 -12.10 -15.09 10.07
CA LYS A 104 -13.13 -15.45 11.06
C LYS A 104 -13.23 -14.40 12.16
N ASP A 105 -12.09 -14.00 12.74
CA ASP A 105 -12.05 -13.01 13.81
C ASP A 105 -12.62 -11.65 13.34
N ILE A 106 -12.26 -11.22 12.12
CA ILE A 106 -12.82 -10.00 11.50
C ILE A 106 -14.33 -10.12 11.29
N ILE A 107 -14.79 -11.22 10.70
CA ILE A 107 -16.22 -11.46 10.44
C ILE A 107 -17.03 -11.49 11.74
N GLU A 108 -16.50 -12.12 12.79
CA GLU A 108 -17.14 -12.14 14.11
C GLU A 108 -17.25 -10.74 14.74
N TYR A 109 -16.21 -9.92 14.62
CA TYR A 109 -16.27 -8.52 15.05
C TYR A 109 -17.33 -7.72 14.25
N LEU A 110 -17.39 -7.92 12.93
CA LEU A 110 -18.33 -7.22 12.04
C LEU A 110 -19.80 -7.65 12.23
N LYS A 111 -20.08 -8.77 12.89
CA LYS A 111 -21.46 -9.15 13.26
C LYS A 111 -22.04 -8.27 14.35
N THR A 112 -21.20 -7.61 15.13
CA THR A 112 -21.60 -6.78 16.29
C THR A 112 -21.20 -5.32 16.16
N ASN A 113 -20.44 -4.97 15.12
CA ASN A 113 -19.94 -3.62 14.86
C ASN A 113 -20.04 -3.30 13.37
N SER A 114 -20.23 -2.04 13.01
CA SER A 114 -20.23 -1.63 11.60
C SER A 114 -18.83 -1.75 10.98
N ILE A 115 -18.79 -1.96 9.66
CA ILE A 115 -17.53 -1.99 8.92
C ILE A 115 -16.83 -0.63 8.96
N ASN A 116 -17.56 0.49 8.94
CA ASN A 116 -16.99 1.83 9.14
C ASN A 116 -16.20 1.91 10.45
N LYS A 117 -16.80 1.45 11.56
CA LYS A 117 -16.15 1.45 12.87
C LYS A 117 -14.87 0.62 12.85
N TRP A 118 -14.91 -0.58 12.27
CA TRP A 118 -13.73 -1.41 12.13
C TRP A 118 -12.60 -0.71 11.34
N ILE A 119 -12.92 -0.06 10.22
CA ILE A 119 -11.94 0.66 9.39
C ILE A 119 -11.34 1.85 10.14
N ILE A 120 -12.16 2.65 10.82
CA ILE A 120 -11.69 3.80 11.60
C ILE A 120 -10.83 3.36 12.79
N GLU A 121 -11.19 2.27 13.48
CA GLU A 121 -10.36 1.71 14.55
C GLU A 121 -9.05 1.12 14.02
N LEU A 122 -9.06 0.57 12.79
CA LEU A 122 -7.86 0.09 12.11
C LEU A 122 -6.92 1.24 11.74
N HIS A 123 -7.46 2.33 11.19
CA HIS A 123 -6.72 3.56 10.88
C HIS A 123 -6.06 4.16 12.12
N ASN A 124 -6.77 4.20 13.25
CA ASN A 124 -6.28 4.74 14.52
C ASN A 124 -5.29 3.80 15.27
N ASP A 125 -4.79 2.76 14.60
CA ASP A 125 -3.92 1.72 15.16
C ASP A 125 -4.46 1.07 16.46
N ASN A 126 -5.78 0.91 16.61
CA ASN A 126 -6.35 0.23 17.77
C ASN A 126 -5.91 -1.24 17.77
N LYS A 127 -5.30 -1.70 18.87
CA LYS A 127 -4.76 -3.06 19.02
C LYS A 127 -5.80 -4.09 19.48
N SER A 128 -6.98 -3.64 19.88
CA SER A 128 -8.06 -4.50 20.39
C SER A 128 -8.96 -5.06 19.31
N ILE A 129 -8.82 -4.62 18.06
CA ILE A 129 -9.59 -5.14 16.92
C ILE A 129 -8.86 -6.26 16.19
N PRO A 130 -9.59 -7.19 15.54
CA PRO A 130 -8.98 -8.17 14.66
C PRO A 130 -8.38 -7.52 13.41
N ARG A 131 -7.26 -8.07 12.94
CA ARG A 131 -6.44 -7.50 11.85
C ARG A 131 -6.05 -8.51 10.78
N MET A 132 -5.82 -8.01 9.56
CA MET A 132 -5.30 -8.82 8.45
C MET A 132 -3.78 -9.01 8.57
N GLY A 133 -3.11 -8.06 9.21
CA GLY A 133 -1.67 -8.02 9.46
C GLY A 133 -1.03 -6.83 8.75
N PRO A 134 0.16 -6.38 9.21
CA PRO A 134 0.62 -5.00 8.99
C PRO A 134 0.53 -4.53 7.54
N LYS A 135 1.13 -5.28 6.60
CA LYS A 135 1.08 -4.94 5.18
C LYS A 135 -0.34 -4.86 4.62
N SER A 136 -1.19 -5.84 4.93
CA SER A 136 -2.54 -5.88 4.37
C SER A 136 -3.46 -4.83 5.00
N ASP A 137 -3.26 -4.52 6.27
CA ASP A 137 -3.99 -3.42 6.92
C ASP A 137 -3.66 -2.10 6.23
N ASP A 138 -2.37 -1.81 6.01
CA ASP A 138 -1.94 -0.58 5.33
C ASP A 138 -2.34 -0.53 3.85
N ASP A 139 -2.27 -1.67 3.13
CA ASP A 139 -2.67 -1.71 1.72
C ASP A 139 -4.18 -1.56 1.56
N PHE A 140 -4.96 -2.15 2.46
CA PHE A 140 -6.40 -1.94 2.54
C PHE A 140 -6.71 -0.46 2.81
N LEU A 141 -6.14 0.13 3.85
CA LEU A 141 -6.40 1.52 4.23
C LEU A 141 -6.01 2.50 3.10
N LYS A 142 -4.81 2.34 2.52
CA LYS A 142 -4.34 3.16 1.39
C LYS A 142 -5.31 3.06 0.20
N SER A 143 -5.80 1.86 -0.12
CA SER A 143 -6.73 1.65 -1.24
C SER A 143 -8.09 2.33 -1.04
N HIS A 144 -8.41 2.73 0.19
CA HIS A 144 -9.65 3.41 0.57
C HIS A 144 -9.41 4.86 1.04
N GLY A 145 -8.32 5.49 0.58
CA GLY A 145 -8.08 6.94 0.75
C GLY A 145 -7.36 7.36 2.02
N PHE A 146 -6.97 6.42 2.88
CA PHE A 146 -6.14 6.69 4.07
C PHE A 146 -4.66 6.68 3.68
N TYR A 147 -4.24 7.69 2.89
CA TYR A 147 -2.91 7.78 2.30
C TYR A 147 -1.78 8.09 3.30
N GLU A 148 -2.09 8.25 4.57
CA GLU A 148 -1.12 8.26 5.67
C GLU A 148 -0.47 6.87 5.84
N HIS A 149 -1.15 5.81 5.40
CA HIS A 149 -0.69 4.43 5.49
C HIS A 149 0.19 4.02 4.31
N ILE A 150 1.27 3.28 4.60
CA ILE A 150 2.30 2.95 3.62
C ILE A 150 2.54 1.43 3.60
N PRO A 151 1.95 0.69 2.65
CA PRO A 151 2.20 -0.73 2.54
C PRO A 151 3.62 -1.01 2.03
N VAL A 152 4.51 -1.46 2.91
CA VAL A 152 5.87 -1.80 2.49
C VAL A 152 5.94 -3.23 1.93
N ASP A 153 6.32 -3.36 0.67
CA ASP A 153 6.59 -4.66 0.06
C ASP A 153 7.97 -4.78 -0.58
N ARG A 154 8.22 -5.88 -1.30
CA ARG A 154 9.50 -6.13 -1.97
C ARG A 154 9.84 -5.07 -3.04
N HIS A 155 8.84 -4.49 -3.69
CA HIS A 155 9.00 -3.45 -4.69
C HIS A 155 9.37 -2.13 -3.99
N THR A 156 8.68 -1.80 -2.91
CA THR A 156 8.99 -0.64 -2.05
C THR A 156 10.41 -0.74 -1.50
N GLN A 157 10.76 -1.84 -0.84
CA GLN A 157 12.10 -2.05 -0.28
C GLN A 157 13.19 -1.94 -1.35
N ARG A 158 13.01 -2.61 -2.50
CA ARG A 158 13.99 -2.58 -3.60
C ARG A 158 14.17 -1.16 -4.14
N PHE A 159 13.09 -0.40 -4.29
CA PHE A 159 13.16 0.99 -4.71
C PHE A 159 13.97 1.83 -3.73
N LEU A 160 13.69 1.73 -2.43
CA LEU A 160 14.40 2.49 -1.39
C LEU A 160 15.89 2.15 -1.31
N PHE A 161 16.26 0.87 -1.47
CA PHE A 161 17.66 0.45 -1.50
C PHE A 161 18.38 0.99 -2.74
N ARG A 162 17.81 0.82 -3.94
CA ARG A 162 18.46 1.24 -5.19
C ARG A 162 18.59 2.75 -5.33
N THR A 163 17.57 3.49 -4.93
CA THR A 163 17.59 4.95 -5.01
C THR A 163 18.53 5.59 -3.99
N GLY A 164 18.97 4.85 -2.97
CA GLY A 164 19.82 5.34 -1.91
C GLY A 164 19.06 6.07 -0.80
N ILE A 165 17.72 6.06 -0.81
CA ILE A 165 16.89 6.69 0.24
C ILE A 165 17.21 6.09 1.61
N ILE A 166 17.36 4.76 1.69
CA ILE A 166 17.80 4.08 2.91
C ILE A 166 19.19 4.58 3.34
N HIS A 167 20.14 4.70 2.41
CA HIS A 167 21.48 5.15 2.73
C HIS A 167 21.48 6.58 3.27
N TRP A 168 20.71 7.48 2.65
CA TRP A 168 20.51 8.84 3.14
C TRP A 168 19.97 8.85 4.57
N TYR A 169 18.90 8.09 4.84
CA TYR A 169 18.27 8.04 6.15
C TYR A 169 19.23 7.51 7.22
N LEU A 170 19.94 6.41 6.94
CA LEU A 170 20.89 5.81 7.88
C LEU A 170 22.06 6.75 8.18
N LYS A 171 22.61 7.39 7.15
CA LYS A 171 23.69 8.36 7.29
C LYS A 171 23.26 9.57 8.12
N ARG A 172 22.03 10.07 7.92
CA ARG A 172 21.46 11.19 8.70
C ARG A 172 21.40 10.85 10.19
N ASN A 173 21.05 9.62 10.53
CA ASN A 173 20.87 9.18 11.92
C ASN A 173 22.13 8.54 12.54
N ASN A 174 23.22 8.42 11.78
CA ASN A 174 24.41 7.66 12.18
C ASN A 174 24.10 6.20 12.56
N ASP A 175 23.15 5.59 11.83
CA ASP A 175 22.68 4.23 12.04
C ASP A 175 23.35 3.22 11.10
N ASP A 176 23.44 1.97 11.53
CA ASP A 176 23.92 0.85 10.72
C ASP A 176 22.76 0.16 9.97
N VAL A 177 22.98 -0.33 8.75
CA VAL A 177 21.96 -1.01 7.93
C VAL A 177 21.32 -2.22 8.64
N LEU A 178 22.02 -2.84 9.59
CA LEU A 178 21.52 -3.94 10.40
C LEU A 178 20.25 -3.57 11.18
N ILE A 179 19.97 -2.29 11.45
CA ILE A 179 18.71 -1.88 12.10
C ILE A 179 17.47 -2.32 11.32
N LEU A 180 17.58 -2.42 9.98
CA LEU A 180 16.48 -2.84 9.10
C LEU A 180 16.17 -4.34 9.21
N PHE A 181 17.07 -5.10 9.81
CA PHE A 181 16.99 -6.56 9.90
C PHE A 181 16.87 -7.07 11.34
N ARG A 182 16.87 -6.18 12.34
CA ARG A 182 16.68 -6.52 13.76
C ARG A 182 15.19 -6.66 14.12
N GLY A 183 14.90 -7.55 15.06
CA GLY A 183 13.55 -7.76 15.59
C GLY A 183 12.67 -8.71 14.76
N ASP A 184 11.40 -8.77 15.14
CA ASP A 184 10.35 -9.51 14.41
C ASP A 184 9.98 -8.80 13.09
N TYR A 185 9.10 -9.44 12.32
CA TYR A 185 8.63 -8.90 11.04
C TYR A 185 8.00 -7.51 11.17
N GLU A 186 7.22 -7.26 12.22
CA GLU A 186 6.50 -5.99 12.38
C GLU A 186 7.47 -4.84 12.67
N LYS A 187 8.48 -5.07 13.51
CA LYS A 187 9.52 -4.07 13.77
C LYS A 187 10.28 -3.70 12.51
N LYS A 188 10.69 -4.68 11.70
CA LYS A 188 11.37 -4.44 10.42
C LYS A 188 10.48 -3.66 9.46
N TYR A 189 9.22 -4.05 9.36
CA TYR A 189 8.21 -3.41 8.53
C TYR A 189 8.04 -1.92 8.89
N LYS A 190 7.85 -1.63 10.19
CA LYS A 190 7.72 -0.25 10.70
C LYS A 190 8.99 0.59 10.48
N SER A 191 10.18 -0.01 10.54
CA SER A 191 11.42 0.70 10.19
C SER A 191 11.42 1.22 8.75
N PHE A 192 10.96 0.42 7.78
CA PHE A 192 10.85 0.89 6.39
C PHE A 192 9.79 1.98 6.22
N GLN A 193 8.64 1.87 6.89
CA GLN A 193 7.62 2.92 6.86
C GLN A 193 8.16 4.24 7.39
N LYS A 194 8.86 4.21 8.54
CA LYS A 194 9.49 5.39 9.14
C LYS A 194 10.45 6.07 8.17
N ILE A 195 11.24 5.31 7.43
CA ILE A 195 12.17 5.86 6.43
C ILE A 195 11.42 6.63 5.34
N ILE A 196 10.30 6.09 4.84
CA ILE A 196 9.49 6.74 3.81
C ILE A 196 8.85 8.02 4.36
N VAL A 197 8.28 7.98 5.57
CA VAL A 197 7.70 9.16 6.22
C VAL A 197 8.74 10.28 6.34
N VAL A 198 9.88 9.99 6.96
CA VAL A 198 10.96 10.97 7.17
C VAL A 198 11.53 11.47 5.82
N PHE A 199 11.59 10.61 4.81
CA PHE A 199 11.99 11.01 3.46
C PHE A 199 10.98 11.98 2.83
N CYS A 200 9.67 11.69 2.94
CA CYS A 200 8.62 12.55 2.42
C CYS A 200 8.57 13.89 3.16
N GLU A 201 8.78 13.90 4.49
CA GLU A 201 8.88 15.12 5.28
C GLU A 201 10.06 16.00 4.85
N GLU A 202 11.23 15.41 4.59
CA GLU A 202 12.44 16.18 4.23
C GLU A 202 12.39 16.68 2.77
N PHE A 203 11.98 15.84 1.82
CA PHE A 203 12.14 16.13 0.39
C PHE A 203 10.85 16.41 -0.35
N CYS A 204 9.70 16.12 0.25
CA CYS A 204 8.38 16.24 -0.38
C CYS A 204 7.43 17.20 0.38
N ASP A 205 7.99 18.05 1.25
CA ASP A 205 7.28 19.01 2.11
C ASP A 205 6.33 19.94 1.35
N ASN A 206 6.69 20.33 0.13
CA ASN A 206 5.91 21.22 -0.72
C ASN A 206 5.51 20.56 -2.07
N ILE A 207 5.52 19.23 -2.13
CA ILE A 207 5.02 18.48 -3.28
C ILE A 207 3.55 18.16 -3.03
N TYR A 208 2.71 18.47 -4.02
CA TYR A 208 1.27 18.32 -3.94
C TYR A 208 0.75 17.44 -5.07
N VAL A 209 -0.21 16.59 -4.73
CA VAL A 209 -1.03 15.84 -5.69
C VAL A 209 -2.36 16.56 -5.80
N HIS A 210 -2.72 16.95 -7.02
CA HIS A 210 -3.99 17.61 -7.29
C HIS A 210 -5.13 16.60 -7.26
N THR A 211 -6.26 17.01 -6.68
CA THR A 211 -7.48 16.20 -6.61
C THR A 211 -8.67 17.09 -6.99
N PRO A 212 -9.82 16.51 -7.39
CA PRO A 212 -11.00 17.31 -7.74
C PRO A 212 -11.44 18.28 -6.63
N ASN A 213 -11.22 17.90 -5.36
CA ASN A 213 -11.66 18.64 -4.18
C ASN A 213 -10.52 19.40 -3.47
N GLY A 214 -9.33 19.47 -4.05
CA GLY A 214 -8.22 20.21 -3.45
C GLY A 214 -6.83 19.69 -3.84
N LYS A 215 -5.93 19.67 -2.85
CA LYS A 215 -4.56 19.18 -3.01
C LYS A 215 -4.16 18.37 -1.79
N LEU A 216 -3.55 17.22 -2.00
CA LEU A 216 -2.95 16.42 -0.94
C LEU A 216 -1.45 16.69 -0.91
N ARG A 217 -0.94 17.04 0.26
CA ARG A 217 0.50 17.23 0.48
C ARG A 217 1.17 15.87 0.64
N LEU A 218 2.22 15.59 -0.14
CA LEU A 218 2.84 14.26 -0.15
C LEU A 218 3.52 13.90 1.18
N ALA A 219 4.05 14.89 1.90
CA ALA A 219 4.59 14.70 3.25
C ALA A 219 3.57 14.17 4.26
N GLU A 220 2.29 14.53 4.11
CA GLU A 220 1.19 14.08 4.97
C GLU A 220 0.54 12.79 4.43
N ASN A 221 0.72 12.51 3.14
CA ASN A 221 0.09 11.40 2.42
C ASN A 221 1.12 10.48 1.74
N PRO A 222 2.13 9.97 2.47
CA PRO A 222 3.25 9.22 1.91
C PRO A 222 2.82 7.91 1.21
N GLY A 223 1.64 7.37 1.51
CA GLY A 223 1.03 6.23 0.84
C GLY A 223 0.81 6.44 -0.67
N ILE A 224 0.67 7.70 -1.13
CA ILE A 224 0.61 7.99 -2.57
C ILE A 224 1.93 7.62 -3.27
N LEU A 225 3.07 7.77 -2.58
CA LEU A 225 4.36 7.38 -3.16
C LEU A 225 4.43 5.87 -3.39
N ASP A 226 3.77 5.06 -2.55
CA ASP A 226 3.69 3.61 -2.76
C ASP A 226 2.96 3.24 -4.06
N ILE A 227 1.84 3.92 -4.38
CA ILE A 227 1.12 3.72 -5.66
C ILE A 227 2.10 3.84 -6.82
N VAL A 228 2.88 4.92 -6.82
CA VAL A 228 3.83 5.22 -7.87
C VAL A 228 4.99 4.22 -7.91
N ILE A 229 5.55 3.89 -6.74
CA ILE A 229 6.61 2.88 -6.65
C ILE A 229 6.11 1.55 -7.20
N TRP A 230 4.89 1.13 -6.86
CA TRP A 230 4.33 -0.12 -7.31
C TRP A 230 4.13 -0.13 -8.83
N ARG A 231 3.59 0.94 -9.42
CA ARG A 231 3.48 1.09 -10.89
C ARG A 231 4.85 1.16 -11.58
N HIS A 232 5.85 1.72 -10.91
CA HIS A 232 7.20 1.84 -11.45
C HIS A 232 8.00 0.52 -11.39
N CYS A 233 7.79 -0.26 -10.35
CA CYS A 233 8.58 -1.45 -10.03
C CYS A 233 7.86 -2.77 -10.31
N GLY A 234 6.54 -2.76 -10.46
CA GLY A 234 5.69 -3.92 -10.69
C GLY A 234 5.78 -4.43 -12.13
N GLU A 235 5.30 -5.66 -12.35
CA GLU A 235 5.42 -6.37 -13.64
C GLU A 235 4.08 -6.51 -14.39
N ASP A 236 2.95 -6.13 -13.79
CA ASP A 236 1.63 -6.37 -14.38
C ASP A 236 1.12 -5.15 -15.16
N GLU A 237 1.30 -5.19 -16.48
CA GLU A 237 0.89 -4.12 -17.39
C GLU A 237 -0.62 -3.84 -17.36
N ASN A 238 -1.46 -4.83 -17.05
CA ASN A 238 -2.90 -4.63 -16.93
C ASN A 238 -3.28 -3.71 -15.76
N TRP A 239 -2.37 -3.60 -14.79
CA TRP A 239 -2.48 -2.66 -13.69
C TRP A 239 -1.65 -1.41 -13.92
N GLY A 240 -1.22 -1.13 -15.15
CA GLY A 240 -0.42 0.06 -15.49
C GLY A 240 1.03 0.00 -14.99
N CYS A 241 1.54 -1.18 -14.63
CA CYS A 241 2.92 -1.32 -14.22
C CYS A 241 3.88 -1.24 -15.41
N ARG A 242 5.04 -0.60 -15.23
CA ARG A 242 6.05 -0.42 -16.30
C ARG A 242 7.32 -1.24 -16.13
N ASN A 243 7.47 -1.94 -15.00
CA ASN A 243 8.64 -2.79 -14.68
C ASN A 243 10.01 -2.11 -14.84
N ILE A 244 10.09 -0.78 -14.66
CA ILE A 244 11.30 0.02 -14.91
C ILE A 244 12.36 -0.23 -13.83
N CYS A 245 11.97 -0.18 -12.56
CA CYS A 245 12.82 -0.58 -11.43
C CYS A 245 12.43 -1.99 -10.91
N GLY A 246 12.09 -2.86 -11.86
CA GLY A 246 11.77 -4.27 -11.67
C GLY A 246 12.91 -5.12 -11.11
N ASN A 247 12.77 -6.44 -11.11
CA ASN A 247 13.87 -7.32 -10.70
C ASN A 247 15.15 -7.03 -11.52
N ARG A 248 15.00 -6.90 -12.85
CA ARG A 248 16.03 -6.42 -13.78
C ARG A 248 15.72 -4.98 -14.20
N PRO A 249 16.43 -3.96 -13.67
CA PRO A 249 16.07 -2.57 -13.90
C PRO A 249 16.47 -2.10 -15.31
N ILE A 250 15.68 -1.19 -15.89
CA ILE A 250 15.95 -0.55 -17.19
C ILE A 250 16.36 0.91 -16.93
N CYS A 251 17.53 1.09 -16.32
CA CYS A 251 17.95 2.39 -15.77
C CYS A 251 17.95 3.54 -16.80
N ASN A 252 18.30 3.27 -18.07
CA ASN A 252 18.34 4.29 -19.10
C ASN A 252 16.96 4.90 -19.42
N LYS A 253 15.87 4.13 -19.19
CA LYS A 253 14.48 4.57 -19.33
C LYS A 253 13.88 5.12 -18.02
N CYS A 254 14.61 5.04 -16.91
CA CYS A 254 14.10 5.44 -15.60
C CYS A 254 14.09 6.97 -15.46
N VAL A 255 12.90 7.54 -15.22
CA VAL A 255 12.72 8.99 -14.98
C VAL A 255 13.37 9.47 -13.67
N PHE A 256 13.69 8.54 -12.76
CA PHE A 256 14.36 8.80 -11.49
C PHE A 256 15.89 8.59 -11.56
N LYS A 257 16.46 8.22 -12.72
CA LYS A 257 17.86 7.77 -12.83
C LYS A 257 18.89 8.77 -12.28
N GLU A 258 18.69 10.07 -12.53
CA GLU A 258 19.57 11.14 -12.05
C GLU A 258 19.52 11.34 -10.52
N ALA A 259 18.47 10.83 -9.86
CA ALA A 259 18.31 10.84 -8.41
C ALA A 259 18.52 9.44 -7.79
N CYS A 260 19.08 8.48 -8.54
CA CYS A 260 19.18 7.08 -8.13
C CYS A 260 20.63 6.68 -7.85
N LEU A 261 20.96 6.38 -6.58
CA LEU A 261 22.30 5.96 -6.20
C LEU A 261 22.82 4.76 -7.01
N TRP A 262 21.98 3.75 -7.28
CA TRP A 262 22.35 2.58 -8.09
C TRP A 262 22.81 2.95 -9.51
N TYR A 263 22.16 3.94 -10.13
CA TYR A 263 22.53 4.39 -11.48
C TYR A 263 23.78 5.28 -11.46
N LEU A 264 23.98 6.05 -10.40
CA LEU A 264 25.13 6.96 -10.28
C LEU A 264 26.44 6.23 -9.96
N LEU A 265 26.36 5.03 -9.38
CA LEU A 265 27.52 4.22 -9.00
C LEU A 265 27.86 3.09 -9.98
N GLY A 266 26.95 2.74 -10.89
CA GLY A 266 27.11 1.63 -11.84
C GLY A 266 27.25 2.12 -13.27
#